data_AF-X0X4X8-F1
#
_entry.id   AF-X0X4X8-F1
#
_cell.length_a   1.000
_cell.length_b   1.000
_cell.length_c   1.000
_cell.angle_alpha   90.00
_cell.angle_beta   90.00
_cell.angle_gamma   90.00
#
_symmetry.space_group_name_H-M   'P 1'
#
loop_
_entity.id
_entity.type
_entity.pdbx_description
1 polymer ?
#
loop_
_entity_poly.entity_id
_entity_poly.type
_entity_poly.pdbx_seq_one_letter_code
_entity_poly.pdbx_strand_id
1 'polypeptide(L)'
;PDGHFDTSVDPYHRPSRWSEGQGHFAIEIVATPEGVVGNAADAEAWKAKRPLAAILRYLTILVDDILETFPAGEVPPVEEVTLRTAEAMEPFLREPMSEGWKPVYQLPAIGQIAKS
;
A
#
# COMPACT_ATOMS: atom_id res chain seq x y z
N PRO A 1 13.63 -19.33 22.05
CA PRO A 1 13.06 -20.68 21.86
C PRO A 1 11.86 -20.62 20.92
N ASP A 2 11.56 -21.72 20.23
CA ASP A 2 10.42 -21.79 19.32
C ASP A 2 9.09 -21.58 20.07
N GLY A 3 8.15 -20.87 19.44
CA GLY A 3 6.84 -20.58 20.02
C GLY A 3 6.70 -19.24 20.75
N HIS A 4 7.81 -18.53 21.05
CA HIS A 4 7.74 -17.19 21.65
C HIS A 4 7.56 -16.08 20.62
N PHE A 5 8.40 -16.09 19.58
CA PHE A 5 8.35 -15.15 18.47
C PHE A 5 7.69 -15.79 17.26
N ASP A 6 6.87 -15.02 16.54
CA ASP A 6 6.30 -15.41 15.26
C ASP A 6 7.33 -15.41 14.12
N THR A 7 6.92 -15.97 12.98
CA THR A 7 7.72 -15.91 11.74
C THR A 7 7.47 -14.58 11.02
N SER A 8 8.23 -14.32 9.96
CA SER A 8 8.26 -13.02 9.25
C SER A 8 6.91 -12.48 8.73
N VAL A 9 5.87 -13.32 8.67
CA VAL A 9 4.53 -12.93 8.22
C VAL A 9 3.47 -13.02 9.32
N ASP A 10 3.90 -13.16 10.58
CA ASP A 10 3.08 -13.36 11.78
C ASP A 10 1.91 -14.37 11.61
N PRO A 11 2.10 -15.54 10.95
CA PRO A 11 0.99 -16.42 10.58
C PRO A 11 0.46 -17.26 11.73
N TYR A 12 1.17 -17.35 12.85
CA TYR A 12 0.82 -18.22 13.97
C TYR A 12 0.22 -17.46 15.15
N HIS A 13 0.15 -16.13 15.08
CA HIS A 13 -0.30 -15.25 16.16
C HIS A 13 0.37 -15.56 17.51
N ARG A 14 1.70 -15.73 17.49
CA ARG A 14 2.49 -16.00 18.70
C ARG A 14 2.55 -14.77 19.63
N PRO A 15 2.93 -14.96 20.92
CA PRO A 15 2.92 -13.87 21.91
C PRO A 15 3.74 -12.64 21.52
N SER A 16 4.85 -12.84 20.80
CA SER A 16 5.66 -11.76 20.24
C SER A 16 5.68 -11.82 18.72
N ARG A 17 5.54 -10.66 18.07
CA ARG A 17 5.67 -10.53 16.61
C ARG A 17 7.11 -10.74 16.17
N TRP A 18 7.31 -11.11 14.90
CA TRP A 18 8.66 -11.21 14.34
C TRP A 18 9.49 -9.94 14.55
N SER A 19 8.88 -8.77 14.32
CA SER A 19 9.55 -7.47 14.41
C SER A 19 10.08 -7.16 15.82
N GLU A 20 9.50 -7.73 16.87
CA GLU A 20 9.93 -7.50 18.26
C GLU A 20 11.26 -8.21 18.59
N GLY A 21 11.61 -9.23 17.79
CA GLY A 21 12.89 -9.95 17.91
C GLY A 21 13.97 -9.43 16.96
N GLN A 22 13.70 -8.37 16.19
CA GLN A 22 14.64 -7.84 15.20
C GLN A 22 15.97 -7.46 15.88
N GLY A 23 17.07 -8.09 15.43
CA GLY A 23 18.42 -7.90 16.00
C GLY A 23 18.86 -8.94 17.03
N HIS A 24 17.95 -9.79 17.52
CA HIS A 24 18.27 -10.91 18.42
C HIS A 24 18.23 -12.28 17.71
N PHE A 25 17.94 -12.30 16.41
CA PHE A 25 18.00 -13.49 15.56
C PHE A 25 19.39 -13.66 14.92
N ALA A 26 19.66 -14.87 14.45
CA ALA A 26 20.92 -15.14 13.76
C ALA A 26 21.06 -14.27 12.51
N ILE A 27 22.27 -13.76 12.26
CA ILE A 27 22.57 -12.92 11.10
C ILE A 27 22.47 -13.79 9.84
N GLU A 28 21.65 -13.38 8.86
CA GLU A 28 21.33 -14.17 7.65
C GLU A 28 22.57 -14.65 6.89
N ILE A 29 23.64 -13.83 6.80
CA ILE A 29 24.90 -14.23 6.15
C ILE A 29 25.55 -15.47 6.79
N VAL A 30 25.29 -15.69 8.08
CA VAL A 30 25.79 -16.85 8.84
C VAL A 30 24.74 -17.97 8.89
N ALA A 31 23.47 -17.63 9.09
CA ALA A 31 22.41 -18.62 9.31
C ALA A 31 21.84 -19.22 8.02
N THR A 32 21.81 -18.46 6.92
CA THR A 32 21.28 -18.86 5.62
C THR A 32 22.24 -18.43 4.52
N PRO A 33 23.46 -19.01 4.47
CA PRO A 33 24.51 -18.58 3.55
C PRO A 33 24.12 -18.76 2.06
N GLU A 34 23.20 -19.66 1.75
CA GLU A 34 22.63 -19.86 0.42
C GLU A 34 21.58 -18.80 0.04
N GLY A 35 21.21 -17.92 0.97
CA GLY A 35 20.19 -16.88 0.76
C GLY A 35 18.75 -17.42 0.74
N VAL A 36 18.51 -18.62 1.27
CA VAL A 36 17.19 -19.25 1.32
C VAL A 36 16.74 -19.44 2.77
N VAL A 37 15.63 -18.81 3.13
CA VAL A 37 14.95 -19.01 4.42
C VAL A 37 13.80 -20.00 4.22
N GLY A 38 13.96 -21.23 4.72
CA GLY A 38 13.00 -22.34 4.57
C GLY A 38 13.44 -23.42 3.57
N ASN A 39 12.57 -24.39 3.25
CA ASN A 39 12.88 -25.47 2.31
C ASN A 39 12.21 -25.26 0.95
N ALA A 40 12.90 -24.58 0.04
CA ALA A 40 12.39 -24.35 -1.32
C ALA A 40 12.34 -25.62 -2.20
N ALA A 41 13.08 -26.68 -1.84
CA ALA A 41 13.14 -27.92 -2.62
C ALA A 41 11.79 -28.67 -2.65
N ASP A 42 10.91 -28.43 -1.68
CA ASP A 42 9.58 -29.02 -1.62
C ASP A 42 8.55 -28.30 -2.52
N ALA A 43 8.96 -27.27 -3.27
CA ALA A 43 8.07 -26.51 -4.13
C ALA A 43 7.57 -27.34 -5.33
N GLU A 44 6.27 -27.31 -5.57
CA GLU A 44 5.64 -27.94 -6.74
C GLU A 44 4.60 -27.00 -7.35
N ALA A 45 4.51 -26.95 -8.67
CA ALA A 45 3.66 -25.99 -9.39
C ALA A 45 2.18 -26.05 -8.96
N TRP A 46 1.66 -27.22 -8.59
CA TRP A 46 0.27 -27.37 -8.15
C TRP A 46 0.01 -26.71 -6.78
N LYS A 47 1.01 -26.63 -5.90
CA LYS A 47 0.91 -26.01 -4.56
C LYS A 47 0.64 -24.50 -4.67
N ALA A 48 1.06 -23.87 -5.77
CA ALA A 48 0.83 -22.45 -6.03
C ALA A 48 -0.62 -22.12 -6.44
N LYS A 49 -1.39 -23.08 -6.97
CA LYS A 49 -2.71 -22.79 -7.57
C LYS A 49 -3.70 -22.18 -6.57
N ARG A 50 -3.83 -22.78 -5.38
CA ARG A 50 -4.76 -22.31 -4.34
C ARG A 50 -4.38 -20.94 -3.78
N PRO A 51 -3.14 -20.69 -3.31
CA PRO A 51 -2.77 -19.36 -2.81
C PRO A 51 -2.84 -18.29 -3.90
N LEU A 52 -2.47 -18.62 -5.15
CA LEU A 52 -2.57 -17.68 -6.26
C LEU A 52 -4.03 -17.31 -6.56
N ALA A 53 -4.93 -18.28 -6.62
CA ALA A 53 -6.36 -18.01 -6.78
C ALA A 53 -6.93 -17.16 -5.63
N ALA A 54 -6.47 -17.40 -4.39
CA ALA A 54 -6.91 -16.63 -3.24
C ALA A 54 -6.46 -15.16 -3.31
N ILE A 55 -5.18 -14.88 -3.60
CA ILE A 55 -4.68 -13.51 -3.69
C ILE A 55 -5.27 -12.79 -4.91
N LEU A 56 -5.41 -13.46 -6.06
CA LEU A 56 -6.02 -12.86 -7.24
C LEU A 56 -7.48 -12.49 -6.97
N ARG A 57 -8.25 -13.37 -6.31
CA ARG A 57 -9.62 -13.06 -5.90
C ARG A 57 -9.67 -11.86 -4.94
N TYR A 58 -8.76 -11.80 -3.98
CA TYR A 58 -8.70 -10.67 -3.05
C TYR A 58 -8.36 -9.35 -3.77
N LEU A 59 -7.39 -9.36 -4.68
CA LEU A 59 -7.05 -8.20 -5.49
C LEU A 59 -8.21 -7.75 -6.37
N THR A 60 -8.97 -8.69 -6.95
CA THR A 60 -10.20 -8.36 -7.68
C THR A 60 -11.21 -7.67 -6.78
N ILE A 61 -11.53 -8.24 -5.60
CA ILE A 61 -12.46 -7.63 -4.64
C ILE A 61 -11.98 -6.23 -4.26
N LEU A 62 -10.69 -6.07 -3.94
CA LEU A 62 -10.13 -4.78 -3.56
C LEU A 62 -10.27 -3.74 -4.69
N VAL A 63 -9.98 -4.13 -5.93
CA VAL A 63 -10.13 -3.24 -7.09
C VAL A 63 -11.59 -2.88 -7.31
N ASP A 64 -12.50 -3.85 -7.22
CA ASP A 64 -13.93 -3.63 -7.38
C ASP A 64 -14.46 -2.67 -6.29
N ASP A 65 -14.12 -2.91 -5.02
CA ASP A 65 -14.49 -2.06 -3.88
C ASP A 65 -13.96 -0.62 -4.07
N ILE A 66 -12.72 -0.46 -4.55
CA ILE A 66 -12.13 0.85 -4.84
C ILE A 66 -12.90 1.56 -5.94
N LEU A 67 -13.20 0.87 -7.04
CA LEU A 67 -13.91 1.48 -8.19
C LEU A 67 -15.37 1.79 -7.87
N GLU A 68 -16.01 0.99 -7.02
CA GLU A 68 -17.36 1.25 -6.51
C GLU A 68 -17.36 2.49 -5.58
N THR A 69 -16.39 2.58 -4.69
CA THR A 69 -16.30 3.70 -3.72
C THR A 69 -15.79 4.99 -4.36
N PHE A 70 -14.87 4.89 -5.32
CA PHE A 70 -14.17 6.00 -5.97
C PHE A 70 -14.21 5.83 -7.49
N PRO A 71 -15.36 6.12 -8.13
CA PRO A 71 -15.51 5.94 -9.56
C PRO A 71 -14.56 6.84 -10.35
N ALA A 72 -14.07 6.33 -11.47
CA ALA A 72 -13.12 7.06 -12.31
C ALA A 72 -13.74 8.36 -12.85
N GLY A 73 -12.99 9.46 -12.74
CA GLY A 73 -13.43 10.78 -13.18
C GLY A 73 -14.19 11.57 -12.11
N GLU A 74 -14.55 10.93 -10.99
CA GLU A 74 -15.10 11.61 -9.83
C GLU A 74 -14.04 11.68 -8.73
N VAL A 75 -13.90 12.86 -8.14
CA VAL A 75 -13.02 13.05 -6.99
C VAL A 75 -13.88 13.19 -5.73
N PRO A 76 -13.37 12.79 -4.55
CA PRO A 76 -14.03 13.07 -3.28
C PRO A 76 -14.32 14.58 -3.12
N PRO A 77 -15.29 14.96 -2.28
CA PRO A 77 -15.58 16.36 -2.00
C PRO A 77 -14.31 17.16 -1.66
N VAL A 78 -14.13 18.30 -2.32
CA VAL A 78 -12.91 19.10 -2.26
C VAL A 78 -12.54 19.48 -0.83
N GLU A 79 -13.55 19.87 -0.05
CA GLU A 79 -13.41 20.33 1.31
C GLU A 79 -12.93 19.22 2.27
N GLU A 80 -13.11 17.95 1.93
CA GLU A 80 -12.68 16.82 2.77
C GLU A 80 -11.18 16.49 2.61
N VAL A 81 -10.60 16.74 1.44
CA VAL A 81 -9.24 16.26 1.10
C VAL A 81 -8.22 17.36 0.81
N THR A 82 -8.65 18.61 0.61
CA THR A 82 -7.74 19.69 0.13
C THR A 82 -7.58 20.89 1.05
N LEU A 83 -8.35 20.99 2.13
CA LEU A 83 -8.44 22.21 2.98
C LEU A 83 -8.78 23.49 2.19
N ARG A 84 -9.47 23.37 1.05
CA ARG A 84 -9.87 24.47 0.16
C ARG A 84 -11.37 24.37 -0.13
N THR A 85 -11.94 25.43 -0.71
CA THR A 85 -13.33 25.44 -1.18
C THR A 85 -13.43 24.87 -2.59
N ALA A 86 -14.59 24.31 -2.93
CA ALA A 86 -14.91 23.80 -4.26
C ALA A 86 -14.69 24.87 -5.34
N GLU A 87 -15.09 26.12 -5.08
CA GLU A 87 -14.88 27.25 -6.00
C GLU A 87 -13.40 27.50 -6.29
N ALA A 88 -12.53 27.44 -5.27
CA ALA A 88 -11.10 27.67 -5.44
C ALA A 88 -10.41 26.53 -6.24
N MET A 89 -10.94 25.31 -6.13
CA MET A 89 -10.38 24.13 -6.78
C MET A 89 -10.95 23.83 -8.16
N GLU A 90 -12.11 24.40 -8.51
CA GLU A 90 -12.82 24.13 -9.77
C GLU A 90 -11.91 24.17 -11.00
N PRO A 91 -11.05 25.20 -11.23
CA PRO A 91 -10.20 25.24 -12.42
C PRO A 91 -9.16 24.11 -12.49
N PHE A 92 -8.78 23.56 -11.34
CA PHE A 92 -7.73 22.53 -11.22
C PHE A 92 -8.27 21.11 -11.33
N LEU A 93 -9.60 20.95 -11.24
CA LEU A 93 -10.30 19.67 -11.38
C LEU A 93 -10.89 19.45 -12.78
N ARG A 94 -10.82 20.47 -13.65
CA ARG A 94 -11.22 20.34 -15.06
C ARG A 94 -10.30 19.38 -15.83
N GLU A 95 -10.80 18.91 -16.97
CA GLU A 95 -9.99 18.10 -17.90
C GLU A 95 -8.73 18.87 -18.33
N PRO A 96 -7.54 18.23 -18.32
CA PRO A 96 -6.32 18.89 -18.74
C PRO A 96 -6.45 19.53 -20.13
N MET A 97 -6.02 20.79 -20.24
CA MET A 97 -6.07 21.59 -21.47
C MET A 97 -7.47 22.05 -21.94
N SER A 98 -8.54 21.79 -21.17
CA SER A 98 -9.86 22.36 -21.47
C SER A 98 -9.92 23.86 -21.18
N GLU A 99 -10.93 24.56 -21.71
CA GLU A 99 -11.15 25.98 -21.38
C GLU A 99 -11.35 26.15 -19.86
N GLY A 100 -10.64 27.13 -19.27
CA GLY A 100 -10.66 27.41 -17.84
C GLY A 100 -9.81 26.47 -16.96
N TRP A 101 -9.20 25.41 -17.52
CA TRP A 101 -8.32 24.52 -16.76
C TRP A 101 -7.04 25.24 -16.31
N LYS A 102 -6.56 24.90 -15.10
CA LYS A 102 -5.27 25.33 -14.57
C LYS A 102 -4.42 24.14 -14.12
N PRO A 103 -3.09 24.15 -14.36
CA PRO A 103 -2.21 23.11 -13.86
C PRO A 103 -2.09 23.15 -12.34
N VAL A 104 -1.95 21.98 -11.71
CA VAL A 104 -1.79 21.82 -10.25
C VAL A 104 -0.61 22.65 -9.69
N TYR A 105 0.40 22.93 -10.50
CA TYR A 105 1.56 23.76 -10.14
C TYR A 105 1.23 25.25 -9.92
N GLN A 106 0.04 25.71 -10.33
CA GLN A 106 -0.45 27.06 -10.06
C GLN A 106 -1.28 27.15 -8.76
N LEU A 107 -1.47 26.04 -8.02
CA LEU A 107 -2.20 26.08 -6.76
C LEU A 107 -1.45 26.96 -5.74
N PRO A 108 -2.14 27.90 -5.08
CA PRO A 108 -1.55 28.67 -3.99
C PRO A 108 -1.07 27.73 -2.87
N ALA A 109 0.18 27.93 -2.44
CA ALA A 109 0.74 27.20 -1.31
C ALA A 109 -0.02 27.54 -0.02
N ILE A 110 -0.27 26.53 0.81
CA ILE A 110 -0.82 26.69 2.17
C ILE A 110 0.23 26.17 3.15
N GLY A 111 0.43 26.90 4.24
CA GLY A 111 1.36 26.53 5.31
C GLY A 111 2.73 27.16 5.18
N GLN A 112 3.72 26.58 5.87
CA GLN A 112 5.02 27.20 6.16
C GLN A 112 5.93 27.47 4.95
N ILE A 113 5.55 26.99 3.76
CA ILE A 113 6.30 27.18 2.51
C ILE A 113 5.69 28.32 1.66
N ALA A 114 4.59 28.93 2.10
CA ALA A 114 4.04 30.11 1.44
C ALA A 114 5.03 31.27 1.58
N LYS A 115 5.75 31.58 0.49
CA LYS A 115 6.58 32.78 0.41
C LYS A 115 5.67 34.00 0.56
N SER A 116 6.04 34.89 1.49
CA SER A 116 5.47 36.22 1.68
C SER A 116 5.45 37.02 0.38
#